data_AF-A0A3R7FJ85-F1
#
_entry.id   AF-A0A3R7FJ85-F1
#
_cell.length_a   1.000
_cell.length_b   1.000
_cell.length_c   1.000
_cell.angle_alpha   90.00
_cell.angle_beta   90.00
_cell.angle_gamma   90.00
#
_symmetry.space_group_name_H-M   'P 1'
#
loop_
_entity.id
_entity.type
_entity.pdbx_description
1 polymer ?
#
loop_
_entity_poly.entity_id
_entity_poly.type
_entity_poly.pdbx_seq_one_letter_code
_entity_poly.pdbx_strand_id
1 'polypeptide(L)'
;ALGFVDRPLYLFPEFMATKPVEILIREGLKAEDFNDDVLGRTLDKLYRASPEGIFMRIAANAYGEYSGRFLHNDTTSMSLQGEHEHEEGDIDAVPIRITHGYSRDHRPDLKQFVISLVMSDSLPVFIRALSGNASDKNHFREIVKEYGRSLQEKRGEDKIWVWDSAGYSEKNLQEISKSYKWIMRVPETLSEAKEVLENADTEKMRSTTLDGYRLFSTEVEYGGVKQHWVVVFSEKAFEREMKTLEKKMKKEKERERGMASLQSAVLQRGRRTEDCTGERKAVEVPRDKRNCDGDEEEGRKRGTGETRKRRAYTDGIPRKSGACGG
;
A
#
# COMPACT_ATOMS: atom_id res chain seq x y z
N ALA A 1 -3.18 19.52 -14.09
CA ALA A 1 -4.34 18.62 -14.29
C ALA A 1 -5.26 19.23 -15.34
N LEU A 2 -5.89 18.43 -16.20
CA LEU A 2 -6.77 18.93 -17.29
C LEU A 2 -8.12 19.54 -16.81
N GLY A 3 -8.29 19.83 -15.50
CA GLY A 3 -9.44 20.56 -14.96
C GLY A 3 -10.77 19.80 -14.93
N PHE A 4 -10.80 18.54 -15.36
CA PHE A 4 -12.02 17.72 -15.46
C PHE A 4 -12.67 17.35 -14.10
N VAL A 5 -11.93 17.47 -12.99
CA VAL A 5 -12.32 16.95 -11.66
C VAL A 5 -12.75 18.01 -10.65
N ASP A 6 -12.68 19.30 -11.01
CA ASP A 6 -12.83 20.40 -10.04
C ASP A 6 -14.10 21.24 -10.24
N ARG A 7 -15.02 20.82 -11.13
CA ARG A 7 -16.26 21.57 -11.40
C ARG A 7 -17.51 20.74 -11.14
N PRO A 8 -18.52 21.30 -10.44
CA PRO A 8 -19.86 20.72 -10.38
C PRO A 8 -20.42 20.45 -11.78
N LEU A 9 -21.23 19.39 -11.93
CA LEU A 9 -21.78 18.96 -13.23
C LEU A 9 -22.54 20.09 -13.95
N TYR A 10 -23.24 20.96 -13.22
CA TYR A 10 -23.99 22.08 -13.79
C TYR A 10 -23.09 23.18 -14.41
N LEU A 11 -21.79 23.22 -14.08
CA LEU A 11 -20.80 24.14 -14.68
C LEU A 11 -20.00 23.49 -15.81
N PHE A 12 -20.31 22.25 -16.18
CA PHE A 12 -19.58 21.53 -17.21
C PHE A 12 -19.77 22.09 -18.63
N PRO A 13 -20.93 22.67 -19.01
CA PRO A 13 -21.05 23.39 -20.29
C PRO A 13 -20.06 24.54 -20.42
N GLU A 14 -19.84 25.33 -19.37
CA GLU A 14 -18.86 26.42 -19.38
C GLU A 14 -17.42 25.91 -19.57
N PHE A 15 -17.11 24.75 -18.98
CA PHE A 15 -15.82 24.11 -19.18
C PHE A 15 -15.65 23.69 -20.65
N MET A 16 -16.67 23.06 -21.23
CA MET A 16 -16.67 22.59 -22.62
C MET A 16 -16.67 23.73 -23.64
N ALA A 17 -17.18 24.91 -23.30
CA ALA A 17 -17.13 26.10 -24.17
C ALA A 17 -15.69 26.52 -24.53
N THR A 18 -14.71 26.16 -23.68
CA THR A 18 -13.29 26.42 -23.95
C THR A 18 -12.58 25.28 -24.72
N LYS A 19 -13.33 24.25 -25.15
CA LYS A 19 -12.79 23.05 -25.81
C LYS A 19 -13.37 22.91 -27.23
N PRO A 20 -12.60 22.39 -28.20
CA PRO A 20 -13.11 22.10 -29.53
C PRO A 20 -13.93 20.80 -29.52
N VAL A 21 -15.15 20.87 -28.96
CA VAL A 21 -16.05 19.72 -28.74
C VAL A 21 -16.33 18.93 -30.02
N GLU A 22 -16.64 19.63 -31.12
CA GLU A 22 -16.97 19.00 -32.40
C GLU A 22 -15.83 18.15 -32.97
N ILE A 23 -14.58 18.58 -32.72
CA ILE A 23 -13.37 17.91 -33.20
C ILE A 23 -12.97 16.76 -32.27
N LEU A 24 -13.05 16.99 -30.95
CA LEU A 24 -12.55 16.04 -29.96
C LEU A 24 -13.52 14.91 -29.63
N ILE A 25 -14.83 15.15 -29.77
CA ILE A 25 -15.85 14.21 -29.34
C ILE A 25 -16.67 13.73 -30.53
N ARG A 26 -17.43 14.63 -31.16
CA ARG A 26 -18.25 14.32 -32.34
C ARG A 26 -18.75 15.60 -32.99
N GLU A 27 -18.72 15.62 -34.33
CA GLU A 27 -19.30 16.69 -35.14
C GLU A 27 -20.78 16.94 -34.77
N GLY A 28 -21.17 18.21 -34.76
CA GLY A 28 -22.54 18.66 -34.43
C GLY A 28 -22.87 18.72 -32.94
N LEU A 29 -21.92 18.42 -32.04
CA LEU A 29 -22.08 18.63 -30.59
C LEU A 29 -21.63 20.02 -30.17
N LYS A 30 -22.42 20.65 -29.32
CA LYS A 30 -22.12 21.94 -28.69
C LYS A 30 -21.77 21.76 -27.22
N ALA A 31 -21.11 22.75 -26.63
CA ALA A 31 -20.79 22.75 -25.21
C ALA A 31 -22.06 22.62 -24.31
N GLU A 32 -23.17 23.23 -24.74
CA GLU A 32 -24.47 23.21 -24.06
C GLU A 32 -25.08 21.80 -23.97
N ASP A 33 -24.70 20.89 -24.88
CA ASP A 33 -25.17 19.50 -24.86
C ASP A 33 -24.59 18.70 -23.68
N PHE A 34 -23.54 19.21 -23.02
CA PHE A 34 -22.88 18.60 -21.86
C PHE A 34 -23.42 19.16 -20.54
N ASN A 35 -24.74 19.34 -20.45
CA ASN A 35 -25.42 19.71 -19.21
C ASN A 35 -25.46 18.55 -18.21
N ASP A 36 -25.81 18.88 -16.96
CA ASP A 36 -25.87 17.95 -15.83
C ASP A 36 -26.85 16.80 -16.06
N ASP A 37 -28.03 17.04 -16.65
CA ASP A 37 -29.00 16.00 -16.99
C ASP A 37 -28.40 14.94 -17.95
N VAL A 38 -27.75 15.39 -19.02
CA VAL A 38 -27.15 14.49 -20.02
C VAL A 38 -25.97 13.74 -19.40
N LEU A 39 -25.13 14.43 -18.63
CA LEU A 39 -23.97 13.82 -17.96
C LEU A 39 -24.41 12.79 -16.91
N GLY A 40 -25.39 13.11 -16.07
CA GLY A 40 -25.94 12.21 -15.05
C GLY A 40 -26.49 10.93 -15.68
N ARG A 41 -27.38 11.06 -16.68
CA ARG A 41 -27.92 9.89 -17.41
C ARG A 41 -26.83 9.09 -18.12
N THR A 42 -25.74 9.75 -18.54
CA THR A 42 -24.60 9.07 -19.17
C THR A 42 -23.80 8.28 -18.14
N LEU A 43 -23.58 8.82 -16.94
CA LEU A 43 -22.95 8.10 -15.83
C LEU A 43 -23.77 6.86 -15.44
N ASP A 44 -25.10 6.95 -15.38
CA ASP A 44 -25.97 5.78 -15.14
C ASP A 44 -25.81 4.71 -16.21
N LYS A 45 -25.75 5.11 -17.48
CA LYS A 45 -25.53 4.19 -18.60
C LYS A 45 -24.16 3.53 -18.52
N LEU A 46 -23.12 4.29 -18.18
CA LEU A 46 -21.76 3.77 -17.99
C LEU A 46 -21.72 2.75 -16.84
N TYR A 47 -22.41 3.04 -15.73
CA TYR A 47 -22.50 2.14 -14.60
C TYR A 47 -23.21 0.83 -14.97
N ARG A 48 -24.38 0.91 -15.63
CA ARG A 48 -25.12 -0.29 -16.10
C ARG A 48 -24.32 -1.13 -17.10
N ALA A 49 -23.40 -0.53 -17.83
CA ALA A 49 -22.54 -1.21 -18.80
C ALA A 49 -21.21 -1.75 -18.20
N SER A 50 -21.03 -1.66 -16.88
CA SER A 50 -19.79 -1.95 -16.12
C SER A 50 -18.64 -1.01 -16.48
N PRO A 51 -18.28 -0.07 -15.58
CA PRO A 51 -17.11 0.78 -15.74
C PRO A 51 -15.82 -0.02 -15.95
N GLU A 52 -15.64 -1.13 -15.24
CA GLU A 52 -14.49 -2.03 -15.37
C GLU A 52 -14.44 -2.64 -16.77
N GLY A 53 -15.57 -3.14 -17.26
CA GLY A 53 -15.71 -3.73 -18.59
C GLY A 53 -15.39 -2.73 -19.70
N ILE A 54 -15.91 -1.51 -19.61
CA ILE A 54 -15.62 -0.43 -20.55
C ILE A 54 -14.13 -0.09 -20.52
N PHE A 55 -13.56 0.13 -19.33
CA PHE A 55 -12.16 0.47 -19.18
C PHE A 55 -11.24 -0.60 -19.78
N MET A 56 -11.49 -1.87 -19.49
CA MET A 56 -10.72 -2.99 -20.06
C MET A 56 -10.81 -3.04 -21.59
N ARG A 57 -11.97 -2.73 -22.18
CA ARG A 57 -12.13 -2.68 -23.64
C ARG A 57 -11.32 -1.55 -24.26
N ILE A 58 -11.36 -0.36 -23.65
CA ILE A 58 -10.54 0.79 -24.09
C ILE A 58 -9.06 0.46 -23.96
N ALA A 59 -8.63 -0.06 -22.81
CA ALA A 59 -7.24 -0.44 -22.57
C ALA A 59 -6.77 -1.56 -23.52
N ALA A 60 -7.66 -2.46 -23.94
CA ALA A 60 -7.32 -3.51 -24.92
C ALA A 60 -6.92 -2.92 -26.28
N ASN A 61 -7.54 -1.82 -26.71
CA ASN A 61 -7.18 -1.15 -27.97
C ASN A 61 -5.75 -0.57 -27.93
N ALA A 62 -5.28 -0.15 -26.74
CA ALA A 62 -3.92 0.35 -26.54
C ALA A 62 -2.89 -0.74 -26.17
N TYR A 63 -3.35 -1.97 -25.88
CA TYR A 63 -2.51 -2.99 -25.25
C TYR A 63 -1.34 -3.45 -26.13
N GLY A 64 -1.46 -3.44 -27.46
CA GLY A 64 -0.37 -3.86 -28.34
C GLY A 64 0.89 -3.03 -28.19
N GLU A 65 0.77 -1.72 -28.38
CA GLU A 65 1.89 -0.77 -28.44
C GLU A 65 2.55 -0.52 -27.07
N TYR A 66 1.80 -0.71 -25.98
CA TYR A 66 2.23 -0.36 -24.63
C TYR A 66 2.22 -1.54 -23.64
N SER A 67 2.16 -2.80 -24.12
CA SER A 67 2.10 -3.96 -23.22
C SER A 67 3.42 -4.28 -22.55
N GLY A 68 3.32 -4.53 -21.24
CA GLY A 68 4.39 -5.01 -20.39
C GLY A 68 4.29 -6.48 -20.04
N ARG A 69 5.38 -7.07 -19.55
CA ARG A 69 5.35 -8.44 -18.99
C ARG A 69 4.74 -8.48 -17.59
N PHE A 70 4.92 -7.41 -16.82
CA PHE A 70 4.51 -7.34 -15.43
C PHE A 70 3.14 -6.67 -15.29
N LEU A 71 2.33 -7.21 -14.38
CA LEU A 71 1.05 -6.65 -13.98
C LEU A 71 1.19 -6.15 -12.54
N HIS A 72 1.44 -4.85 -12.38
CA HIS A 72 1.56 -4.21 -11.08
C HIS A 72 0.17 -3.84 -10.58
N ASN A 73 -0.21 -4.33 -9.41
CA ASN A 73 -1.45 -3.92 -8.77
C ASN A 73 -1.16 -3.18 -7.47
N ASP A 74 -1.83 -2.05 -7.31
CA ASP A 74 -1.81 -1.27 -6.08
C ASP A 74 -3.21 -0.70 -5.82
N THR A 75 -3.44 -0.31 -4.58
CA THR A 75 -4.65 0.35 -4.12
C THR A 75 -4.31 1.74 -3.58
N THR A 76 -5.20 2.69 -3.77
CA THR A 76 -5.08 4.03 -3.19
C THR A 76 -6.41 4.48 -2.64
N SER A 77 -6.39 5.13 -1.48
CA SER A 77 -7.57 5.73 -0.87
C SER A 77 -7.80 7.13 -1.42
N MET A 78 -9.06 7.49 -1.64
CA MET A 78 -9.51 8.84 -1.95
C MET A 78 -10.34 9.35 -0.77
N SER A 79 -9.86 10.39 -0.10
CA SER A 79 -10.54 10.97 1.07
C SER A 79 -11.61 11.97 0.65
N LEU A 80 -12.75 11.94 1.34
CA LEU A 80 -13.92 12.76 1.07
C LEU A 80 -14.39 13.46 2.35
N GLN A 81 -15.09 14.59 2.17
CA GLN A 81 -15.80 15.31 3.21
C GLN A 81 -17.30 15.21 2.97
N GLY A 82 -18.10 15.36 4.02
CA GLY A 82 -19.57 15.27 3.97
C GLY A 82 -20.11 13.98 4.58
N GLU A 83 -21.44 13.88 4.66
CA GLU A 83 -22.09 12.78 5.38
C GLU A 83 -22.17 11.48 4.58
N HIS A 84 -22.40 11.52 3.26
CA HIS A 84 -22.49 10.31 2.42
C HIS A 84 -23.40 9.21 3.05
N GLU A 85 -24.43 9.64 3.78
CA GLU A 85 -25.45 8.75 4.31
C GLU A 85 -26.43 8.40 3.19
N HIS A 86 -26.82 7.13 3.13
CA HIS A 86 -27.85 6.68 2.21
C HIS A 86 -29.15 6.53 2.99
N GLU A 87 -30.24 7.12 2.48
CA GLU A 87 -31.55 6.98 3.11
C GLU A 87 -32.06 5.53 2.97
N GLU A 88 -32.67 4.99 4.02
CA GLU A 88 -33.35 3.69 3.93
C GLU A 88 -34.50 3.78 2.92
N GLY A 89 -34.42 2.99 1.85
CA GLY A 89 -35.40 3.01 0.76
C GLY A 89 -34.89 3.66 -0.53
N ASP A 90 -33.64 4.14 -0.56
CA ASP A 90 -32.97 4.53 -1.79
C ASP A 90 -32.88 3.31 -2.73
N ILE A 91 -33.57 3.41 -3.85
CA ILE A 91 -33.81 2.30 -4.80
C ILE A 91 -32.57 2.05 -5.67
N ASP A 92 -31.62 2.99 -5.65
CA ASP A 92 -30.37 2.91 -6.38
C ASP A 92 -29.36 2.06 -5.59
N ALA A 93 -28.95 0.96 -6.19
CA ALA A 93 -27.93 0.08 -5.62
C ALA A 93 -26.64 0.88 -5.37
N VAL A 94 -26.34 1.16 -4.10
CA VAL A 94 -25.11 1.82 -3.67
C VAL A 94 -23.91 0.95 -4.11
N PRO A 95 -23.14 1.35 -5.14
CA PRO A 95 -22.12 0.49 -5.73
C PRO A 95 -20.95 0.24 -4.78
N ILE A 96 -20.61 1.28 -4.01
CA ILE A 96 -19.53 1.30 -3.03
C ILE A 96 -19.99 2.08 -1.80
N ARG A 97 -19.57 1.65 -0.61
CA ARG A 97 -19.83 2.39 0.63
C ARG A 97 -18.71 3.39 0.90
N ILE A 98 -19.05 4.67 0.91
CA ILE A 98 -18.15 5.73 1.35
C ILE A 98 -18.10 5.71 2.87
N THR A 99 -16.98 5.28 3.44
CA THR A 99 -16.85 5.04 4.88
C THR A 99 -15.42 5.24 5.37
N HIS A 100 -15.21 5.27 6.68
CA HIS A 100 -13.88 5.27 7.27
C HIS A 100 -13.14 3.97 6.99
N GLY A 101 -11.82 4.07 6.88
CA GLY A 101 -10.93 2.92 6.75
C GLY A 101 -9.49 3.32 7.06
N TYR A 102 -8.54 2.48 6.62
CA TYR A 102 -7.13 2.77 6.81
C TYR A 102 -6.71 4.00 6.00
N SER A 103 -6.30 5.08 6.68
CA SER A 103 -5.90 6.34 6.05
C SER A 103 -4.38 6.38 5.86
N ARG A 104 -3.93 6.31 4.60
CA ARG A 104 -2.50 6.47 4.26
C ARG A 104 -2.02 7.90 4.48
N ASP A 105 -2.91 8.88 4.31
CA ASP A 105 -2.63 10.32 4.46
C ASP A 105 -2.78 10.85 5.90
N HIS A 106 -2.88 9.94 6.88
CA HIS A 106 -2.97 10.29 8.31
C HIS A 106 -4.20 11.17 8.65
N ARG A 107 -5.30 10.96 7.91
CA ARG A 107 -6.61 11.59 8.11
C ARG A 107 -7.70 10.54 8.36
N PRO A 108 -7.63 9.80 9.50
CA PRO A 108 -8.63 8.78 9.84
C PRO A 108 -10.03 9.37 10.10
N ASP A 109 -10.09 10.69 10.32
CA ASP A 109 -11.32 11.46 10.49
C ASP A 109 -12.12 11.62 9.19
N LEU A 110 -11.54 11.37 8.02
CA LEU A 110 -12.23 11.49 6.74
C LEU A 110 -12.82 10.15 6.29
N LYS A 111 -14.02 10.21 5.72
CA LYS A 111 -14.60 9.09 4.97
C LYS A 111 -13.82 8.92 3.65
N GLN A 112 -13.78 7.71 3.12
CA GLN A 112 -13.01 7.42 1.91
C GLN A 112 -13.67 6.36 1.03
N PHE A 113 -13.16 6.25 -0.19
CA PHE A 113 -13.28 5.06 -1.03
C PHE A 113 -11.90 4.63 -1.50
N VAL A 114 -11.76 3.40 -1.98
CA VAL A 114 -10.49 2.85 -2.44
C VAL A 114 -10.55 2.62 -3.94
N ILE A 115 -9.53 3.04 -4.67
CA ILE A 115 -9.32 2.72 -6.08
C ILE A 115 -8.25 1.64 -6.15
N SER A 116 -8.55 0.54 -6.83
CA SER A 116 -7.55 -0.43 -7.22
C SER A 116 -7.23 -0.30 -8.70
N LEU A 117 -5.93 -0.26 -9.00
CA LEU A 117 -5.41 -0.09 -10.35
C LEU A 117 -4.47 -1.25 -10.67
N VAL A 118 -4.59 -1.81 -11.87
CA VAL A 118 -3.59 -2.73 -12.43
C VAL A 118 -2.93 -2.04 -13.61
N MET A 119 -1.61 -2.00 -13.58
CA MET A 119 -0.74 -1.44 -14.61
C MET A 119 0.00 -2.57 -15.32
N SER A 120 0.00 -2.56 -16.65
CA SER A 120 0.91 -3.37 -17.46
C SER A 120 2.08 -2.46 -17.87
N ASP A 121 3.15 -2.50 -17.08
CA ASP A 121 4.24 -1.51 -17.10
C ASP A 121 3.69 -0.06 -17.12
N SER A 122 3.65 0.57 -18.29
CA SER A 122 3.21 1.96 -18.47
C SER A 122 1.72 2.13 -18.76
N LEU A 123 0.98 1.06 -19.01
CA LEU A 123 -0.42 1.11 -19.44
C LEU A 123 -1.37 0.73 -18.30
N PRO A 124 -2.30 1.60 -17.89
CA PRO A 124 -3.42 1.23 -17.05
C PRO A 124 -4.31 0.21 -17.77
N VAL A 125 -4.53 -0.94 -17.12
CA VAL A 125 -5.22 -2.04 -17.78
C VAL A 125 -6.47 -2.56 -17.10
N PHE A 126 -6.63 -2.24 -15.82
CA PHE A 126 -7.83 -2.50 -15.05
C PHE A 126 -7.93 -1.45 -13.95
N ILE A 127 -9.13 -0.99 -13.67
CA ILE A 127 -9.43 -0.08 -12.58
C ILE A 127 -10.74 -0.51 -11.94
N ARG A 128 -10.83 -0.41 -10.61
CA ARG A 128 -12.06 -0.68 -9.86
C ARG A 128 -12.15 0.23 -8.64
N ALA A 129 -13.34 0.76 -8.40
CA ALA A 129 -13.67 1.45 -7.15
C ALA A 129 -14.19 0.45 -6.12
N LEU A 130 -13.82 0.65 -4.86
CA LEU A 130 -14.14 -0.20 -3.72
C LEU A 130 -14.61 0.65 -2.55
N SER A 131 -15.35 0.03 -1.64
CA SER A 131 -15.77 0.65 -0.39
C SER A 131 -14.57 1.12 0.45
N GLY A 132 -14.74 2.17 1.26
CA GLY A 132 -13.67 2.80 2.03
C GLY A 132 -12.94 1.92 3.04
N ASN A 133 -13.59 0.83 3.46
CA ASN A 133 -13.06 -0.18 4.38
C ASN A 133 -12.54 -1.44 3.67
N ALA A 134 -12.42 -1.43 2.35
CA ALA A 134 -11.87 -2.55 1.60
C ALA A 134 -10.44 -2.87 2.05
N SER A 135 -10.15 -4.16 2.21
CA SER A 135 -8.82 -4.64 2.62
C SER A 135 -8.06 -5.21 1.43
N ASP A 136 -6.81 -4.77 1.27
CA ASP A 136 -5.88 -5.22 0.22
C ASP A 136 -5.72 -6.75 0.18
N LYS A 137 -5.81 -7.42 1.34
CA LYS A 137 -5.67 -8.89 1.47
C LYS A 137 -6.71 -9.70 0.68
N ASN A 138 -7.96 -9.23 0.65
CA ASN A 138 -9.08 -9.95 0.03
C ASN A 138 -9.28 -9.52 -1.42
N HIS A 139 -9.14 -8.22 -1.66
CA HIS A 139 -9.42 -7.58 -2.95
C HIS A 139 -8.59 -8.17 -4.11
N PHE A 140 -7.31 -8.46 -3.87
CA PHE A 140 -6.46 -9.02 -4.91
C PHE A 140 -6.99 -10.37 -5.43
N ARG A 141 -7.54 -11.22 -4.54
CA ARG A 141 -8.10 -12.53 -4.92
C ARG A 141 -9.33 -12.36 -5.80
N GLU A 142 -10.13 -11.35 -5.51
CA GLU A 142 -11.33 -11.02 -6.27
C GLU A 142 -10.95 -10.55 -7.68
N ILE A 143 -9.99 -9.65 -7.83
CA ILE A 143 -9.49 -9.25 -9.17
C ILE A 143 -9.03 -10.47 -9.97
N VAL A 144 -8.20 -11.32 -9.35
CA VAL A 144 -7.62 -12.48 -10.02
C VAL A 144 -8.69 -13.50 -10.42
N LYS A 145 -9.71 -13.70 -9.58
CA LYS A 145 -10.83 -14.62 -9.88
C LYS A 145 -11.78 -14.06 -10.93
N GLU A 146 -12.17 -12.80 -10.81
CA GLU A 146 -13.18 -12.18 -11.66
C GLU A 146 -12.60 -11.79 -13.03
N TYR A 147 -11.37 -11.28 -13.05
CA TYR A 147 -10.79 -10.66 -14.25
C TYR A 147 -9.48 -11.31 -14.69
N GLY A 148 -8.80 -12.08 -13.85
CA GLY A 148 -7.50 -12.68 -14.16
C GLY A 148 -7.52 -13.53 -15.43
N ARG A 149 -8.60 -14.30 -15.65
CA ARG A 149 -8.79 -15.07 -16.90
C ARG A 149 -8.93 -14.16 -18.11
N SER A 150 -9.84 -13.18 -18.05
CA SER A 150 -10.04 -12.20 -19.13
C SER A 150 -8.77 -11.44 -19.47
N LEU A 151 -7.94 -11.15 -18.45
CA LEU A 151 -6.65 -10.50 -18.63
C LEU A 151 -5.64 -11.44 -19.29
N GLN A 152 -5.55 -12.70 -18.89
CA GLN A 152 -4.65 -13.69 -19.52
C GLN A 152 -5.06 -14.01 -20.97
N GLU A 153 -6.34 -14.30 -21.22
CA GLU A 153 -6.84 -14.66 -22.56
C GLU A 153 -6.54 -13.58 -23.59
N LYS A 154 -6.72 -12.31 -23.22
CA LYS A 154 -6.51 -11.18 -24.14
C LYS A 154 -5.04 -10.81 -24.31
N ARG A 155 -4.13 -11.31 -23.47
CA ARG A 155 -2.80 -10.71 -23.29
C ARG A 155 -1.64 -11.69 -23.16
N GLY A 156 -1.93 -12.99 -23.16
CA GLY A 156 -0.96 -14.07 -23.10
C GLY A 156 -0.73 -14.61 -21.68
N GLU A 157 -0.31 -15.87 -21.62
CA GLU A 157 -0.15 -16.64 -20.37
C GLU A 157 1.16 -16.33 -19.61
N ASP A 158 2.13 -15.64 -20.21
CA ASP A 158 3.44 -15.35 -19.58
C ASP A 158 3.47 -14.06 -18.74
N LYS A 159 2.31 -13.56 -18.31
CA LYS A 159 2.23 -12.37 -17.45
C LYS A 159 2.59 -12.71 -16.01
N ILE A 160 3.37 -11.83 -15.39
CA ILE A 160 3.80 -11.96 -14.00
C ILE A 160 3.11 -10.88 -13.17
N TRP A 161 2.33 -11.28 -12.19
CA TRP A 161 1.71 -10.36 -11.26
C TRP A 161 2.71 -9.86 -10.22
N VAL A 162 2.70 -8.56 -9.95
CA VAL A 162 3.56 -7.94 -8.94
C VAL A 162 2.68 -7.29 -7.89
N TRP A 163 2.82 -7.76 -6.65
CA TRP A 163 2.05 -7.25 -5.51
C TRP A 163 2.97 -6.88 -4.34
N ASP A 164 2.44 -6.07 -3.44
CA ASP A 164 3.12 -5.72 -2.20
C ASP A 164 3.07 -6.85 -1.15
N SER A 165 3.55 -6.57 0.05
CA SER A 165 3.53 -7.56 1.15
C SER A 165 2.15 -7.78 1.76
N ALA A 166 1.17 -6.91 1.54
CA ALA A 166 -0.16 -7.09 2.10
C ALA A 166 -0.87 -8.30 1.48
N GLY A 167 -0.59 -8.60 0.21
CA GLY A 167 -1.07 -9.80 -0.48
C GLY A 167 -0.48 -11.12 0.02
N TYR A 168 0.63 -11.10 0.76
CA TYR A 168 1.37 -12.30 1.17
C TYR A 168 0.73 -12.99 2.38
N SER A 169 -0.14 -13.97 2.10
CA SER A 169 -0.72 -14.87 3.11
C SER A 169 -0.86 -16.28 2.54
N GLU A 170 -0.85 -17.30 3.41
CA GLU A 170 -0.97 -18.71 3.01
C GLU A 170 -2.16 -18.95 2.06
N LYS A 171 -3.36 -18.48 2.44
CA LYS A 171 -4.58 -18.62 1.64
C LYS A 171 -4.44 -17.99 0.25
N ASN A 172 -3.84 -16.80 0.20
CA ASN A 172 -3.64 -16.07 -1.05
C ASN A 172 -2.68 -16.83 -1.98
N LEU A 173 -1.56 -17.30 -1.45
CA LEU A 173 -0.54 -18.02 -2.20
C LEU A 173 -1.07 -19.35 -2.75
N GLN A 174 -1.83 -20.11 -1.98
CA GLN A 174 -2.42 -21.38 -2.42
C GLN A 174 -3.40 -21.22 -3.58
N GLU A 175 -4.15 -20.11 -3.61
CA GLU A 175 -5.13 -19.87 -4.67
C GLU A 175 -4.47 -19.40 -5.97
N ILE A 176 -3.51 -18.48 -5.88
CA ILE A 176 -2.94 -17.86 -7.08
C ILE A 176 -1.86 -18.68 -7.75
N SER A 177 -1.07 -19.43 -6.98
CA SER A 177 0.07 -20.18 -7.52
C SER A 177 -0.36 -21.32 -8.44
N LYS A 178 -1.65 -21.69 -8.43
CA LYS A 178 -2.24 -22.69 -9.32
C LYS A 178 -2.43 -22.18 -10.75
N SER A 179 -2.64 -20.88 -10.92
CA SER A 179 -3.13 -20.29 -12.18
C SER A 179 -2.28 -19.14 -12.70
N TYR A 180 -1.43 -18.54 -11.85
CA TYR A 180 -0.74 -17.30 -12.15
C TYR A 180 0.72 -17.34 -11.68
N LYS A 181 1.59 -16.70 -12.47
CA LYS A 181 2.96 -16.37 -12.07
C LYS A 181 2.94 -15.06 -11.29
N TRP A 182 3.72 -14.98 -10.22
CA TRP A 182 3.70 -13.82 -9.35
C TRP A 182 5.03 -13.54 -8.69
N ILE A 183 5.20 -12.28 -8.29
CA ILE A 183 6.29 -11.74 -7.46
C ILE A 183 5.64 -10.92 -6.34
N MET A 184 6.00 -11.21 -5.09
CA MET A 184 5.51 -10.48 -3.91
C MET A 184 6.67 -10.08 -3.01
N ARG A 185 6.48 -9.03 -2.20
CA ARG A 185 7.38 -8.75 -1.08
C ARG A 185 7.02 -9.68 0.09
N VAL A 186 8.01 -10.35 0.67
CA VAL A 186 7.81 -11.14 1.88
C VAL A 186 7.69 -10.18 3.08
N PRO A 187 6.65 -10.28 3.92
CA PRO A 187 6.51 -9.45 5.12
C PRO A 187 7.65 -9.72 6.11
N GLU A 188 8.32 -8.65 6.55
CA GLU A 188 9.38 -8.73 7.58
C GLU A 188 8.83 -9.10 8.97
N THR A 189 7.50 -9.20 9.12
CA THR A 189 6.85 -9.71 10.34
C THR A 189 7.01 -11.23 10.48
N LEU A 190 7.21 -11.95 9.38
CA LEU A 190 7.35 -13.40 9.37
C LEU A 190 8.68 -13.83 10.02
N SER A 191 8.62 -14.78 10.94
CA SER A 191 9.79 -15.30 11.67
C SER A 191 10.86 -15.85 10.75
N GLU A 192 10.45 -16.66 9.78
CA GLU A 192 11.29 -17.33 8.80
C GLU A 192 11.97 -16.30 7.89
N ALA A 193 11.25 -15.23 7.55
CA ALA A 193 11.83 -14.10 6.82
C ALA A 193 12.94 -13.44 7.64
N LYS A 194 12.72 -13.16 8.93
CA LYS A 194 13.76 -12.59 9.80
C LYS A 194 14.98 -13.50 9.87
N GLU A 195 14.77 -14.80 10.07
CA GLU A 195 15.87 -15.78 10.15
C GLU A 195 16.71 -15.80 8.87
N VAL A 196 16.08 -15.82 7.69
CA VAL A 196 16.79 -15.74 6.40
C VAL A 196 17.58 -14.43 6.28
N LEU A 197 17.00 -13.32 6.76
CA LEU A 197 17.67 -12.02 6.73
C LEU A 197 18.81 -11.92 7.74
N GLU A 198 18.75 -12.61 8.88
CA GLU A 198 19.84 -12.69 9.88
C GLU A 198 20.99 -13.55 9.35
N ASN A 199 20.66 -14.71 8.79
CA ASN A 199 21.64 -15.71 8.38
C ASN A 199 22.23 -15.47 6.99
N ALA A 200 21.65 -14.58 6.18
CA ALA A 200 22.23 -14.25 4.91
C ALA A 200 23.65 -13.66 5.10
N ASP A 201 24.56 -13.99 4.19
CA ASP A 201 25.94 -13.53 4.22
C ASP A 201 26.14 -12.62 3.02
N THR A 202 26.37 -11.32 3.26
CA THR A 202 26.44 -10.31 2.19
C THR A 202 27.62 -10.56 1.25
N GLU A 203 28.68 -11.20 1.75
CA GLU A 203 29.88 -11.53 0.97
C GLU A 203 29.65 -12.72 0.03
N LYS A 204 28.67 -13.59 0.35
CA LYS A 204 28.26 -14.71 -0.51
C LYS A 204 27.15 -14.34 -1.49
N MET A 205 26.62 -13.12 -1.40
CA MET A 205 25.63 -12.63 -2.35
C MET A 205 26.27 -12.36 -3.71
N ARG A 206 25.54 -12.71 -4.77
CA ARG A 206 25.97 -12.45 -6.15
C ARG A 206 25.75 -10.98 -6.48
N SER A 207 26.79 -10.33 -6.99
CA SER A 207 26.67 -8.99 -7.58
C SER A 207 25.75 -9.01 -8.79
N THR A 208 25.01 -7.91 -8.99
CA THR A 208 24.13 -7.75 -10.14
C THR A 208 24.75 -6.83 -11.19
N THR A 209 24.10 -6.73 -12.35
CA THR A 209 24.43 -5.71 -13.36
C THR A 209 24.11 -4.29 -12.89
N LEU A 210 23.30 -4.13 -11.84
CA LEU A 210 23.01 -2.85 -11.22
C LEU A 210 24.04 -2.57 -10.13
N ASP A 211 24.72 -1.44 -10.28
CA ASP A 211 25.76 -1.02 -9.34
C ASP A 211 25.21 -0.81 -7.92
N GLY A 212 25.93 -1.33 -6.93
CA GLY A 212 25.55 -1.31 -5.52
C GLY A 212 24.41 -2.25 -5.12
N TYR A 213 24.03 -3.22 -5.97
CA TYR A 213 23.04 -4.26 -5.64
C TYR A 213 23.65 -5.65 -5.63
N ARG A 214 23.30 -6.43 -4.60
CA ARG A 214 23.69 -7.83 -4.41
C ARG A 214 22.46 -8.69 -4.10
N LEU A 215 22.47 -9.93 -4.57
CA LEU A 215 21.34 -10.87 -4.47
C LEU A 215 21.75 -12.22 -3.89
N PHE A 216 20.87 -12.81 -3.10
CA PHE A 216 20.92 -14.22 -2.72
C PHE A 216 19.52 -14.82 -2.88
N SER A 217 19.44 -16.09 -3.25
CA SER A 217 18.17 -16.80 -3.38
C SER A 217 18.18 -18.07 -2.56
N THR A 218 17.06 -18.37 -1.89
CA THR A 218 16.83 -19.62 -1.16
C THR A 218 15.45 -20.18 -1.52
N GLU A 219 15.32 -21.50 -1.49
CA GLU A 219 14.02 -22.17 -1.63
C GLU A 219 13.34 -22.22 -0.27
N VAL A 220 12.05 -21.91 -0.24
CA VAL A 220 11.22 -21.93 0.98
C VAL A 220 9.87 -22.52 0.64
N GLU A 221 9.32 -23.31 1.55
CA GLU A 221 7.93 -23.74 1.50
C GLU A 221 7.14 -22.99 2.57
N TYR A 222 6.20 -22.15 2.14
CA TYR A 222 5.33 -21.40 3.03
C TYR A 222 3.88 -21.48 2.53
N GLY A 223 2.96 -21.78 3.44
CA GLY A 223 1.55 -21.98 3.12
C GLY A 223 1.29 -23.15 2.15
N GLY A 224 2.13 -24.18 2.18
CA GLY A 224 2.06 -25.33 1.25
C GLY A 224 2.41 -24.99 -0.20
N VAL A 225 3.02 -23.82 -0.44
CA VAL A 225 3.50 -23.39 -1.76
C VAL A 225 5.01 -23.34 -1.71
N LYS A 226 5.67 -24.03 -2.65
CA LYS A 226 7.12 -23.92 -2.88
C LYS A 226 7.42 -22.62 -3.60
N GLN A 227 8.34 -21.84 -3.06
CA GLN A 227 8.64 -20.49 -3.51
C GLN A 227 10.16 -20.27 -3.50
N HIS A 228 10.60 -19.29 -4.28
CA HIS A 228 11.97 -18.82 -4.24
C HIS A 228 12.02 -17.47 -3.56
N TRP A 229 12.66 -17.40 -2.39
CA TRP A 229 12.91 -16.13 -1.74
C TRP A 229 14.20 -15.53 -2.27
N VAL A 230 14.11 -14.33 -2.83
CA VAL A 230 15.22 -13.53 -3.31
C VAL A 230 15.47 -12.39 -2.34
N VAL A 231 16.61 -12.44 -1.66
CA VAL A 231 17.08 -11.41 -0.76
C VAL A 231 17.87 -10.38 -1.56
N VAL A 232 17.42 -9.12 -1.54
CA VAL A 232 18.09 -8.00 -2.19
C VAL A 232 18.78 -7.11 -1.16
N PHE A 233 20.07 -6.89 -1.38
CA PHE A 233 20.87 -5.90 -0.68
C PHE A 233 21.11 -4.69 -1.58
N SER A 234 21.01 -3.48 -1.01
CA SER A 234 21.25 -2.21 -1.69
C SER A 234 22.16 -1.32 -0.85
N GLU A 235 23.30 -0.92 -1.40
CA GLU A 235 24.27 -0.05 -0.73
C GLU A 235 23.69 1.32 -0.41
N LYS A 236 22.96 1.92 -1.37
CA LYS A 236 22.28 3.21 -1.15
C LYS A 236 21.25 3.15 -0.02
N ALA A 237 20.50 2.04 0.09
CA ALA A 237 19.55 1.85 1.17
C ALA A 237 20.26 1.70 2.53
N PHE A 238 21.36 0.94 2.54
CA PHE A 238 22.22 0.76 3.71
C PHE A 238 22.75 2.10 4.24
N GLU A 239 23.30 2.96 3.38
CA GLU A 239 23.82 4.28 3.77
C GLU A 239 22.73 5.19 4.36
N ARG A 240 21.54 5.22 3.76
CA ARG A 240 20.41 6.03 4.24
C ARG A 240 19.94 5.59 5.62
N GLU A 241 19.90 4.29 5.88
CA GLU A 241 19.55 3.77 7.20
C GLU A 241 20.64 4.00 8.23
N MET A 242 21.93 3.88 7.87
CA MET A 242 23.04 4.21 8.77
C MET A 242 22.92 5.66 9.28
N LYS A 243 22.69 6.61 8.37
CA LYS A 243 22.43 8.01 8.74
C LYS A 243 21.21 8.17 9.64
N THR A 244 20.18 7.35 9.45
CA THR A 244 18.95 7.39 10.26
C THR A 244 19.18 6.79 11.65
N LEU A 245 19.95 5.71 11.75
CA LEU A 245 20.35 5.06 12.99
C LEU A 245 21.24 5.98 13.82
N GLU A 246 22.24 6.61 13.21
CA GLU A 246 23.09 7.62 13.85
C GLU A 246 22.26 8.78 14.43
N LYS A 247 21.28 9.28 13.66
CA LYS A 247 20.34 10.30 14.14
C LYS A 247 19.52 9.83 15.35
N LYS A 248 19.05 8.57 15.34
CA LYS A 248 18.30 7.99 16.46
C LYS A 248 19.18 7.83 17.71
N MET A 249 20.39 7.29 17.57
CA MET A 249 21.36 7.16 18.66
C MET A 249 21.74 8.51 19.25
N LYS A 250 21.89 9.55 18.41
CA LYS A 250 22.15 10.92 18.87
C LYS A 250 20.98 11.46 19.70
N LYS A 251 19.74 11.33 19.21
CA LYS A 251 18.52 11.74 19.94
C LYS A 251 18.35 10.99 21.26
N GLU A 252 18.68 9.70 21.30
CA GLU A 252 18.56 8.88 22.50
C GLU A 252 19.61 9.27 23.56
N LYS A 253 20.87 9.48 23.14
CA LYS A 253 21.91 10.03 24.02
C LYS A 253 21.57 11.43 24.55
N GLU A 254 20.93 12.27 23.75
CA GLU A 254 20.43 13.59 24.19
C GLU A 254 19.31 13.46 25.22
N ARG A 255 18.37 12.52 25.03
CA ARG A 255 17.31 12.21 26.02
C ARG A 255 17.89 11.69 27.33
N GLU A 256 18.85 10.76 27.29
CA GLU A 256 19.51 10.23 28.49
C GLU A 256 20.25 11.34 29.26
N ARG A 257 20.98 12.22 28.55
CA ARG A 257 21.63 13.38 29.15
C ARG A 257 20.62 14.36 29.76
N GLY A 258 19.48 14.59 29.11
CA GLY A 258 18.38 15.42 29.62
C GLY A 258 17.70 14.80 30.86
N MET A 259 17.54 13.48 30.90
CA MET A 259 17.00 12.79 32.07
C MET A 259 17.98 12.82 33.25
N ALA A 260 19.27 12.65 32.99
CA ALA A 260 20.32 12.75 34.01
C ALA A 260 20.45 14.19 34.57
N SER A 261 20.29 15.22 33.73
CA SER A 261 20.27 16.63 34.19
C SER A 261 19.01 16.97 35.00
N LEU A 262 17.86 16.41 34.64
CA LEU A 262 16.63 16.53 35.44
C LEU A 262 16.73 15.80 36.79
N GLN A 263 17.27 14.58 36.82
CA GLN A 263 17.50 13.83 38.07
C GLN A 263 18.46 14.58 39.00
N SER A 264 19.55 15.12 38.48
CA SER A 264 20.49 15.93 39.27
C SER A 264 19.87 17.25 39.74
N ALA A 265 19.04 17.91 38.94
CA ALA A 265 18.28 19.09 39.35
C ALA A 265 17.24 18.79 40.45
N VAL A 266 16.58 17.62 40.39
CA VAL A 266 15.66 17.15 41.44
C VAL A 266 16.42 16.82 42.73
N LEU A 267 17.59 16.17 42.64
CA LEU A 267 18.44 15.89 43.80
C LEU A 267 18.96 17.17 44.48
N GLN A 268 19.29 18.20 43.70
CA GLN A 268 19.70 19.52 44.20
C GLN A 268 18.53 20.32 44.80
N ARG A 269 17.29 20.13 44.32
CA ARG A 269 16.10 20.71 44.94
C ARG A 269 15.72 20.00 46.25
N GLY A 270 15.88 18.68 46.33
CA GLY A 270 15.65 17.90 47.55
C GLY A 270 16.61 18.26 48.70
N ARG A 271 17.89 18.55 48.39
CA ARG A 271 18.85 19.04 49.41
C ARG A 271 18.60 20.47 49.88
N ARG A 272 17.87 21.29 49.10
CA ARG A 272 17.50 22.66 49.49
C ARG A 272 16.27 22.74 50.39
N THR A 273 15.48 21.66 50.48
CA THR A 273 14.28 21.59 51.32
C THR A 273 14.53 21.00 52.71
N GLU A 274 15.71 20.45 52.99
CA GLU A 274 16.07 19.95 54.33
C GLU A 274 16.61 21.04 55.28
N ASP A 275 16.88 22.25 54.77
CA ASP A 275 17.46 23.36 55.55
C ASP A 275 16.44 24.45 55.95
N CYS A 276 15.14 24.18 55.79
CA CYS A 276 14.06 25.09 56.19
C CYS A 276 12.94 24.32 56.90
N THR A 277 13.15 24.01 58.18
CA THR A 277 12.07 23.61 59.08
C THR A 277 11.17 24.82 59.36
N GLY A 278 9.90 24.73 58.96
CA GLY A 278 8.85 25.62 59.49
C GLY A 278 7.79 26.03 58.47
N GLU A 279 6.83 25.14 58.22
CA GLU A 279 5.38 25.40 58.05
C GLU A 279 4.77 24.38 57.09
N ARG A 280 3.94 23.50 57.65
CA ARG A 280 3.07 22.60 56.88
C ARG A 280 1.87 23.41 56.37
N LYS A 281 1.70 23.47 55.04
CA LYS A 281 0.38 23.75 54.44
C LYS A 281 0.06 22.67 53.41
N ALA A 282 -1.10 22.06 53.59
CA ALA A 282 -1.66 21.06 52.71
C ALA A 282 -2.04 21.70 51.36
N VAL A 283 -1.69 21.04 50.27
CA VAL A 283 -2.24 21.31 48.94
C VAL A 283 -2.71 19.97 48.37
N GLU A 284 -4.01 19.88 48.11
CA GLU A 284 -4.65 18.75 47.45
C GLU A 284 -4.13 18.61 46.02
N VAL A 285 -3.77 17.37 45.63
CA VAL A 285 -3.49 16.98 44.25
C VAL A 285 -4.63 16.07 43.78
N PRO A 286 -5.26 16.34 42.63
CA PRO A 286 -6.36 15.50 42.14
C PRO A 286 -5.89 14.06 41.87
N ARG A 287 -6.69 13.10 42.33
CA ARG A 287 -6.60 11.69 41.93
C ARG A 287 -7.00 11.56 40.48
N ASP A 288 -6.11 11.03 39.63
CA ASP A 288 -6.55 10.32 38.44
C ASP A 288 -6.24 8.83 38.56
N LYS A 289 -7.24 8.05 38.18
CA LYS A 289 -7.41 6.64 38.49
C LYS A 289 -6.54 5.78 37.59
N ARG A 290 -5.81 4.86 38.22
CA ARG A 290 -5.38 3.62 37.59
C ARG A 290 -6.60 2.87 37.06
N ASN A 291 -6.55 2.45 35.79
CA ASN A 291 -7.09 1.15 35.42
C ASN A 291 -5.94 0.34 34.81
N CYS A 292 -5.68 -0.79 35.45
CA CYS A 292 -4.83 -1.87 35.01
C CYS A 292 -5.51 -2.59 33.84
N ASP A 293 -4.73 -3.06 32.88
CA ASP A 293 -4.98 -4.36 32.23
C ASP A 293 -3.73 -4.80 31.46
N GLY A 294 -3.25 -6.00 31.79
CA GLY A 294 -2.58 -6.94 30.88
C GLY A 294 -1.13 -6.70 30.51
N ASP A 295 -0.21 -7.18 31.35
CA ASP A 295 1.13 -7.58 30.94
C ASP A 295 1.04 -8.76 29.95
N GLU A 296 1.45 -8.57 28.71
CA GLU A 296 2.05 -9.62 27.88
C GLU A 296 3.44 -9.14 27.45
N GLU A 297 4.45 -9.61 28.19
CA GLU A 297 5.87 -9.50 27.84
C GLU A 297 6.16 -10.28 26.54
N GLU A 298 6.12 -9.60 25.40
CA GLU A 298 6.78 -10.11 24.19
C GLU A 298 8.25 -9.69 24.19
N GLY A 299 9.11 -10.64 24.56
CA GLY A 299 10.57 -10.52 24.55
C GLY A 299 11.11 -10.16 23.17
N ARG A 300 11.26 -8.86 22.90
CA ARG A 300 11.92 -8.32 21.72
C ARG A 300 13.43 -8.55 21.82
N LYS A 301 13.90 -9.72 21.38
CA LYS A 301 15.33 -9.96 21.16
C LYS A 301 15.88 -8.93 20.18
N ARG A 302 16.95 -8.26 20.61
CA ARG A 302 17.69 -7.24 19.86
C ARG A 302 18.45 -7.92 18.72
N GLY A 303 17.88 -7.93 17.52
CA GLY A 303 18.61 -8.24 16.30
C GLY A 303 19.66 -7.14 16.02
N THR A 304 20.85 -7.54 15.61
CA THR A 304 21.95 -6.66 15.22
C THR A 304 21.52 -5.78 14.04
N GLY A 305 22.09 -4.57 13.92
CA GLY A 305 21.71 -3.60 12.89
C GLY A 305 21.99 -4.03 11.43
N GLU A 306 22.44 -5.26 11.19
CA GLU A 306 22.67 -5.86 9.88
C GLU A 306 21.41 -6.51 9.28
N THR A 307 20.55 -7.06 10.14
CA THR A 307 19.36 -7.82 9.75
C THR A 307 18.28 -7.00 9.02
N ARG A 308 18.18 -5.70 9.34
CA ARG A 308 17.12 -4.81 8.78
C ARG A 308 17.32 -4.37 7.33
N LYS A 309 18.47 -4.70 6.72
CA LYS A 309 18.98 -4.09 5.47
C LYS A 309 18.75 -4.90 4.21
N ARG A 310 18.00 -5.98 4.34
CA ARG A 310 17.76 -6.97 3.31
C ARG A 310 16.25 -7.06 3.15
N ARG A 311 15.78 -7.01 1.90
CA ARG A 311 14.37 -7.26 1.60
C ARG A 311 14.26 -8.61 0.93
N ALA A 312 13.46 -9.48 1.51
CA ALA A 312 13.08 -10.72 0.87
C ALA A 312 11.89 -10.43 -0.06
N TYR A 313 12.08 -10.76 -1.33
CA TYR A 313 11.02 -10.92 -2.30
C TYR A 313 10.82 -12.41 -2.52
N THR A 314 9.67 -12.79 -3.02
CA THR A 314 9.37 -14.17 -3.34
C THR A 314 8.73 -14.25 -4.72
N ASP A 315 8.95 -15.36 -5.41
CA ASP A 315 8.29 -15.65 -6.67
C ASP A 315 7.77 -17.10 -6.71
N GLY A 316 6.66 -17.27 -7.45
CA GLY A 316 6.04 -18.56 -7.74
C GLY A 316 6.23 -18.98 -9.20
N ILE A 317 7.37 -18.66 -9.82
CA ILE A 317 7.61 -18.93 -11.25
C ILE A 317 8.25 -20.30 -11.44
N PRO A 318 7.62 -21.26 -12.14
CA PRO A 318 8.25 -22.55 -12.44
C PRO A 318 9.48 -22.36 -13.32
N ARG A 319 10.65 -22.82 -12.87
CA ARG A 319 11.82 -22.94 -13.75
C ARG A 319 11.74 -24.25 -14.50
N LYS A 320 11.94 -24.22 -15.82
CA LYS A 320 12.29 -25.44 -16.56
C LYS A 320 13.60 -25.94 -15.95
N SER A 321 13.62 -27.20 -15.52
CA SER A 321 14.85 -27.90 -15.17
C SER A 321 15.76 -27.84 -16.39
N GLY A 322 16.70 -26.90 -16.40
CA GLY A 322 17.78 -26.88 -17.37
C GLY A 322 18.60 -28.13 -17.12
N ALA A 323 18.49 -29.10 -18.03
CA ALA A 323 19.47 -30.14 -18.16
C ALA A 323 20.83 -29.45 -18.39
N CYS A 324 21.67 -29.41 -17.36
CA CYS A 324 23.11 -29.43 -17.60
C CYS A 324 23.38 -30.75 -18.32
N GLY A 325 23.62 -30.69 -19.62
CA GLY A 325 23.98 -31.83 -20.43
C GLY A 325 25.17 -31.48 -21.32
N GLY A 326 26.26 -32.21 -21.12
CA GLY A 326 27.38 -32.38 -22.06
C GLY A 326 28.50 -31.37 -21.96
#